data_AF-A0A2L0EH81-F1
#
_entry.id   AF-A0A2L0EH81-F1
#
_cell.length_a   1.000
_cell.length_b   1.000
_cell.length_c   1.000
_cell.angle_alpha   90.00
_cell.angle_beta   90.00
_cell.angle_gamma   90.00
#
_symmetry.space_group_name_H-M   'P 1'
#
loop_
_entity.id
_entity.type
_entity.pdbx_description
1 polymer ?
#
loop_
_entity_poly.entity_id
_entity_poly.type
_entity_poly.pdbx_seq_one_letter_code
_entity_poly.pdbx_strand_id
1 'polypeptide(L)'
;MSHPPLHLTARDFDAYAAEKATSKAYSRPRLEVKQRALAWARGVVARLAELGISVDVHGSDEHPSIRNKHRADCQWVFFWRDQAARDELDRLLDRGRSMSEAIDDPSPFTRHAFLALRLSEGDVEVCFAVHPDAKVDVDNLRARLAAAEATTGEHASPLASELTSALHALPEQFSFGAGGADRVACSAATPDAIAEMLRRAADGQVPLWIGWSVARETAIEHADILDEQLEDAIVALAPIYRLVAWSRENDHIALDRKLEGIEQERARAHAELEAENERWRSEQAKARERSMEQARARGDERVEASLPARRPTLATLFKSASGPGGGRSEARPGPKHAGEGGAPARRAQHADAEQHAKADAPQRPPAEPAQRAQRAPAVEPDAAAKAAAEPAKGGVIEKGSRVRVRRGPFGDKVGVVSELDGRGGARVLLGLLSTRLELDDLELVIDGKERPALSTSHRKPLAPTPRKAR
;
A
#
# COMPACT_ATOMS: atom_id res chain seq x y z
N MET A 1 -24.09 3.96 9.99
CA MET A 1 -24.84 3.44 8.82
C MET A 1 -24.27 2.08 8.49
N SER A 2 -25.07 1.05 8.25
CA SER A 2 -24.54 -0.28 7.89
C SER A 2 -23.85 -0.17 6.53
N HIS A 3 -22.55 -0.45 6.47
CA HIS A 3 -21.82 -0.53 5.22
C HIS A 3 -22.25 -1.79 4.45
N PRO A 4 -22.08 -1.85 3.11
CA PRO A 4 -22.42 -3.04 2.35
C PRO A 4 -21.58 -4.23 2.81
N PRO A 5 -22.18 -5.43 3.00
CA PRO A 5 -21.43 -6.61 3.40
C PRO A 5 -20.48 -7.05 2.28
N LEU A 6 -19.36 -7.65 2.67
CA LEU A 6 -18.41 -8.30 1.79
C LEU A 6 -19.01 -9.60 1.22
N HIS A 7 -19.69 -10.38 2.08
CA HIS A 7 -20.45 -11.60 1.78
C HIS A 7 -19.74 -12.51 0.76
N LEU A 8 -18.64 -13.13 1.19
CA LEU A 8 -17.80 -13.96 0.34
C LEU A 8 -18.50 -15.27 -0.06
N THR A 9 -18.33 -15.65 -1.32
CA THR A 9 -18.92 -16.85 -1.92
C THR A 9 -17.85 -17.70 -2.60
N ALA A 10 -18.15 -18.97 -2.86
CA ALA A 10 -17.23 -19.87 -3.58
C ALA A 10 -16.72 -19.30 -4.91
N ARG A 11 -17.56 -18.55 -5.64
CA ARG A 11 -17.21 -17.93 -6.92
C ARG A 11 -16.15 -16.85 -6.79
N ASP A 12 -16.12 -16.17 -5.65
CA ASP A 12 -15.15 -15.10 -5.40
C ASP A 12 -13.75 -15.68 -5.28
N PHE A 13 -13.59 -16.78 -4.52
CA PHE A 13 -12.34 -17.55 -4.42
C PHE A 13 -11.96 -18.19 -5.77
N ASP A 14 -12.92 -18.82 -6.45
CA ASP A 14 -12.68 -19.49 -7.74
C ASP A 14 -12.18 -18.53 -8.82
N ALA A 15 -12.45 -17.23 -8.71
CA ALA A 15 -11.96 -16.23 -9.65
C ALA A 15 -10.43 -16.07 -9.61
N TYR A 16 -9.79 -16.44 -8.50
CA TYR A 16 -8.35 -16.31 -8.27
C TYR A 16 -7.57 -17.61 -8.47
N ALA A 17 -8.22 -18.67 -8.96
CA ALA A 17 -7.55 -19.95 -9.19
C ALA A 17 -6.32 -19.84 -10.10
N ALA A 18 -5.30 -20.65 -9.83
CA ALA A 18 -4.01 -20.57 -10.51
C ALA A 18 -4.13 -20.65 -12.05
N GLU A 19 -5.01 -21.52 -12.58
CA GLU A 19 -5.22 -21.64 -14.03
C GLU A 19 -5.91 -20.42 -14.66
N LYS A 20 -6.58 -19.61 -13.84
CA LYS A 20 -7.35 -18.44 -14.26
C LYS A 20 -6.56 -17.14 -14.09
N ALA A 21 -5.47 -17.16 -13.34
CA ALA A 21 -4.72 -15.96 -12.94
C ALA A 21 -4.28 -15.08 -14.12
N THR A 22 -3.98 -15.68 -15.29
CA THR A 22 -3.55 -14.97 -16.51
C THR A 22 -4.70 -14.61 -17.45
N SER A 23 -5.91 -15.09 -17.18
CA SER A 23 -7.07 -14.93 -18.07
C SER A 23 -7.87 -13.67 -17.77
N LYS A 24 -8.15 -12.88 -18.82
CA LYS A 24 -9.03 -11.71 -18.76
C LYS A 24 -10.53 -12.06 -18.66
N ALA A 25 -10.90 -13.32 -18.90
CA ALA A 25 -12.30 -13.76 -18.79
C ALA A 25 -12.84 -13.62 -17.35
N TYR A 26 -11.94 -13.64 -16.36
CA TYR A 26 -12.28 -13.54 -14.94
C TYR A 26 -12.12 -12.13 -14.37
N SER A 27 -11.78 -11.13 -15.20
CA SER A 27 -11.63 -9.74 -14.73
C SER A 27 -12.93 -9.17 -14.15
N ARG A 28 -14.09 -9.51 -14.73
CA ARG A 28 -15.38 -9.02 -14.25
C ARG A 28 -15.74 -9.58 -12.86
N PRO A 29 -15.73 -10.90 -12.60
CA PRO A 29 -15.91 -11.43 -11.24
C PRO A 29 -14.96 -10.81 -10.22
N ARG A 30 -13.67 -10.65 -10.56
CA ARG A 30 -12.67 -10.02 -9.67
C ARG A 30 -12.99 -8.54 -9.40
N LEU A 31 -13.47 -7.82 -10.40
CA LEU A 31 -13.91 -6.42 -10.25
C LEU A 31 -15.10 -6.31 -9.28
N GLU A 32 -16.08 -7.21 -9.40
CA GLU A 32 -17.25 -7.24 -8.52
C GLU A 32 -16.82 -7.47 -7.06
N VAL A 33 -15.89 -8.41 -6.82
CA VAL A 33 -15.29 -8.66 -5.49
C VAL A 33 -14.54 -7.43 -4.98
N LYS A 34 -13.67 -6.85 -5.79
CA LYS A 34 -12.91 -5.63 -5.45
C LYS A 34 -13.84 -4.49 -5.05
N GLN A 35 -14.94 -4.28 -5.77
CA GLN A 35 -15.91 -3.23 -5.45
C GLN A 35 -16.61 -3.47 -4.11
N ARG A 36 -17.01 -4.71 -3.80
CA ARG A 36 -17.58 -5.06 -2.48
C ARG A 36 -16.56 -4.84 -1.37
N ALA A 37 -15.33 -5.31 -1.57
CA ALA A 37 -14.26 -5.16 -0.58
C ALA A 37 -13.87 -3.70 -0.33
N LEU A 38 -13.82 -2.85 -1.37
CA LEU A 38 -13.63 -1.41 -1.21
C LEU A 38 -14.81 -0.73 -0.52
N ALA A 39 -16.02 -1.27 -0.65
CA ALA A 39 -17.20 -0.73 0.03
C ALA A 39 -17.18 -1.04 1.53
N TRP A 40 -16.88 -2.29 1.87
CA TRP A 40 -16.63 -2.77 3.23
C TRP A 40 -15.49 -2.00 3.90
N ALA A 41 -14.36 -1.83 3.21
CA ALA A 41 -13.17 -1.15 3.73
C ALA A 41 -13.43 0.31 4.17
N ARG A 42 -14.44 0.99 3.60
CA ARG A 42 -14.81 2.34 4.08
C ARG A 42 -15.32 2.35 5.53
N GLY A 43 -15.96 1.27 5.98
CA GLY A 43 -16.35 1.10 7.38
C GLY A 43 -15.12 0.97 8.28
N VAL A 44 -14.16 0.15 7.86
CA VAL A 44 -12.87 -0.02 8.55
C VAL A 44 -12.10 1.29 8.66
N VAL A 45 -12.04 2.10 7.60
CA VAL A 45 -11.38 3.43 7.64
C VAL A 45 -12.00 4.33 8.70
N ALA A 46 -13.33 4.37 8.81
CA ALA A 46 -14.00 5.17 9.82
C ALA A 46 -13.61 4.72 11.24
N ARG A 47 -13.56 3.39 11.48
CA ARG A 47 -13.15 2.82 12.78
C ARG A 47 -11.67 3.07 13.10
N LEU A 48 -10.78 2.99 12.10
CA LEU A 48 -9.36 3.34 12.29
C LEU A 48 -9.18 4.83 12.60
N ALA A 49 -9.97 5.70 11.96
CA ALA A 49 -9.94 7.14 12.24
C ALA A 49 -10.38 7.47 13.68
N GLU A 50 -11.35 6.73 14.25
CA GLU A 50 -11.74 6.85 15.66
C GLU A 50 -10.59 6.51 16.63
N LEU A 51 -9.64 5.67 16.20
CA LEU A 51 -8.40 5.36 16.91
C LEU A 51 -7.25 6.35 16.62
N GLY A 52 -7.52 7.41 15.87
CA GLY A 52 -6.53 8.41 15.47
C GLY A 52 -5.59 7.95 14.34
N ILE A 53 -5.96 6.90 13.60
CA ILE A 53 -5.16 6.39 12.48
C ILE A 53 -5.81 6.85 11.17
N SER A 54 -5.16 7.80 10.51
CA SER A 54 -5.55 8.30 9.20
C SER A 54 -4.99 7.38 8.11
N VAL A 55 -5.87 6.70 7.38
CA VAL A 55 -5.51 5.80 6.29
C VAL A 55 -6.39 6.02 5.06
N ASP A 56 -5.78 5.84 3.89
CA ASP A 56 -6.52 5.69 2.65
C ASP A 56 -6.69 4.21 2.31
N VAL A 57 -7.66 3.94 1.42
CA VAL A 57 -7.93 2.59 0.92
C VAL A 57 -7.66 2.49 -0.57
N HIS A 58 -6.98 1.42 -0.97
CA HIS A 58 -6.76 1.11 -2.38
C HIS A 58 -6.88 -0.39 -2.66
N GLY A 59 -7.40 -0.78 -3.82
CA GLY A 59 -7.48 -2.18 -4.24
C GLY A 59 -6.51 -2.49 -5.37
N SER A 60 -5.80 -3.62 -5.30
CA SER A 60 -4.89 -4.07 -6.37
C SER A 60 -5.63 -4.25 -7.72
N ASP A 61 -4.88 -4.30 -8.81
CA ASP A 61 -5.42 -4.57 -10.15
C ASP A 61 -6.15 -5.93 -10.20
N GLU A 62 -7.40 -5.91 -10.62
CA GLU A 62 -8.27 -7.09 -10.71
C GLU A 62 -8.07 -7.90 -12.01
N HIS A 63 -7.30 -7.36 -12.95
CA HIS A 63 -7.02 -7.98 -14.24
C HIS A 63 -5.51 -8.17 -14.44
N PRO A 64 -5.09 -9.15 -15.26
CA PRO A 64 -3.69 -9.33 -15.63
C PRO A 64 -3.13 -8.05 -16.29
N SER A 65 -2.20 -7.39 -15.61
CA SER A 65 -1.58 -6.14 -16.02
C SER A 65 -0.06 -6.24 -15.88
N ILE A 66 0.70 -5.30 -16.44
CA ILE A 66 2.16 -5.25 -16.20
C ILE A 66 2.43 -5.14 -14.69
N ARG A 67 1.52 -4.50 -13.95
CA ARG A 67 1.73 -4.21 -12.53
C ARG A 67 1.71 -5.44 -11.62
N ASN A 68 0.94 -6.45 -12.01
CA ASN A 68 0.87 -7.72 -11.31
C ASN A 68 1.57 -8.84 -12.09
N LYS A 69 2.57 -8.49 -12.92
CA LYS A 69 3.34 -9.45 -13.74
C LYS A 69 2.43 -10.34 -14.60
N HIS A 70 1.36 -9.74 -15.12
CA HIS A 70 0.31 -10.37 -15.91
C HIS A 70 -0.40 -11.53 -15.20
N ARG A 71 -0.53 -11.46 -13.87
CA ARG A 71 -1.20 -12.46 -13.05
C ARG A 71 -2.05 -11.82 -11.96
N ALA A 72 -3.30 -12.23 -11.85
CA ALA A 72 -4.21 -11.86 -10.78
C ALA A 72 -4.68 -13.13 -10.05
N ASP A 73 -3.82 -13.63 -9.16
CA ASP A 73 -4.02 -14.81 -8.32
C ASP A 73 -4.51 -14.48 -6.89
N CYS A 74 -4.63 -13.19 -6.59
CA CYS A 74 -5.24 -12.69 -5.38
C CYS A 74 -5.76 -11.25 -5.58
N GLN A 75 -6.63 -10.82 -4.68
CA GLN A 75 -7.07 -9.43 -4.58
C GLN A 75 -6.63 -8.87 -3.24
N TRP A 76 -5.95 -7.73 -3.29
CA TRP A 76 -5.59 -6.97 -2.12
C TRP A 76 -6.49 -5.74 -2.00
N VAL A 77 -6.82 -5.41 -0.76
CA VAL A 77 -7.35 -4.12 -0.33
C VAL A 77 -6.41 -3.61 0.75
N PHE A 78 -5.63 -2.59 0.41
CA PHE A 78 -4.63 -1.98 1.26
C PHE A 78 -5.25 -0.82 2.04
N PHE A 79 -4.92 -0.74 3.34
CA PHE A 79 -5.07 0.42 4.19
C PHE A 79 -3.68 0.89 4.56
N TRP A 80 -3.36 2.10 4.13
CA TRP A 80 -2.02 2.67 4.25
C TRP A 80 -2.14 4.16 4.53
N ARG A 81 -1.01 4.80 4.82
CA ARG A 81 -0.91 6.24 5.12
C ARG A 81 -1.77 7.07 4.18
N ASP A 82 -2.39 8.13 4.68
CA ASP A 82 -3.14 9.07 3.85
C ASP A 82 -2.27 9.76 2.78
N GLN A 83 -2.92 10.44 1.83
CA GLN A 83 -2.25 11.13 0.74
C GLN A 83 -1.22 12.16 1.22
N ALA A 84 -1.48 12.88 2.30
CA ALA A 84 -0.57 13.91 2.80
C ALA A 84 0.73 13.29 3.32
N ALA A 85 0.63 12.24 4.14
CA ALA A 85 1.79 11.52 4.65
C ALA A 85 2.55 10.80 3.52
N ARG A 86 1.86 10.32 2.48
CA ARG A 86 2.52 9.74 1.29
C ARG A 86 3.28 10.79 0.50
N ASP A 87 2.68 11.94 0.20
CA ASP A 87 3.32 13.01 -0.57
C ASP A 87 4.61 13.50 0.11
N GLU A 88 4.65 13.50 1.44
CA GLU A 88 5.85 13.82 2.21
C GLU A 88 6.95 12.76 2.04
N LEU A 89 6.59 11.47 2.12
CA LEU A 89 7.53 10.36 1.97
C LEU A 89 8.02 10.18 0.53
N ASP A 90 7.15 10.30 -0.46
CA ASP A 90 7.49 10.11 -1.87
C ASP A 90 8.55 11.13 -2.32
N ARG A 91 8.50 12.37 -1.81
CA ARG A 91 9.54 13.39 -2.04
C ARG A 91 10.94 12.93 -1.63
N LEU A 92 11.04 12.08 -0.60
CA LEU A 92 12.29 11.53 -0.11
C LEU A 92 12.69 10.27 -0.87
N LEU A 93 11.73 9.36 -1.07
CA LEU A 93 11.94 8.09 -1.74
C LEU A 93 12.38 8.30 -3.20
N ASP A 94 11.81 9.28 -3.90
CA ASP A 94 12.12 9.53 -5.31
C ASP A 94 13.51 10.17 -5.52
N ARG A 95 14.12 10.81 -4.51
CA ARG A 95 15.44 11.47 -4.65
C ARG A 95 16.58 10.49 -4.90
N GLY A 96 16.43 9.25 -4.44
CA GLY A 96 17.43 8.19 -4.60
C GLY A 96 17.18 7.26 -5.78
N ARG A 97 16.09 7.45 -6.52
CA ARG A 97 15.61 6.47 -7.49
C ARG A 97 15.90 6.89 -8.92
N SER A 98 16.37 5.94 -9.71
CA SER A 98 16.47 6.13 -11.15
C SER A 98 15.08 6.09 -11.79
N MET A 99 14.93 6.77 -12.94
CA MET A 99 13.70 6.71 -13.74
C MET A 99 13.35 5.27 -14.15
N SER A 100 14.35 4.41 -14.37
CA SER A 100 14.13 2.99 -14.71
C SER A 100 13.46 2.24 -13.56
N GLU A 101 13.98 2.37 -12.35
CA GLU A 101 13.41 1.74 -11.16
C GLU A 101 12.00 2.26 -10.84
N ALA A 102 11.69 3.51 -11.17
CA ALA A 102 10.34 4.05 -11.03
C ALA A 102 9.35 3.44 -12.05
N ILE A 103 9.82 3.06 -13.23
CA ILE A 103 9.01 2.38 -14.27
C ILE A 103 8.84 0.89 -13.93
N ASP A 104 9.91 0.27 -13.43
CA ASP A 104 9.97 -1.17 -13.13
C ASP A 104 9.33 -1.55 -11.79
N ASP A 105 9.00 -0.57 -10.94
CA ASP A 105 8.27 -0.76 -9.69
C ASP A 105 6.78 -0.43 -9.87
N PRO A 106 5.96 -1.43 -10.19
CA PRO A 106 4.62 -1.16 -10.64
C PRO A 106 3.63 -0.78 -9.55
N SER A 107 3.99 -0.96 -8.27
CA SER A 107 3.01 -0.98 -7.19
C SER A 107 3.46 -0.10 -6.02
N PRO A 108 2.86 1.09 -5.84
CA PRO A 108 3.31 2.01 -4.79
C PRO A 108 3.16 1.44 -3.37
N PHE A 109 2.29 0.44 -3.17
CA PHE A 109 2.01 -0.16 -1.84
C PHE A 109 3.22 -0.89 -1.24
N THR A 110 4.15 -1.38 -2.06
CA THR A 110 5.35 -2.10 -1.58
C THR A 110 6.36 -1.18 -0.88
N ARG A 111 6.18 0.14 -0.96
CA ARG A 111 7.08 1.14 -0.37
C ARG A 111 6.70 1.57 1.04
N HIS A 112 5.64 0.99 1.59
CA HIS A 112 5.11 1.38 2.89
C HIS A 112 4.73 0.17 3.73
N ALA A 113 4.74 0.36 5.04
CA ALA A 113 3.96 -0.46 5.96
C ALA A 113 2.45 -0.24 5.69
N PHE A 114 1.68 -1.33 5.68
CA PHE A 114 0.24 -1.29 5.43
C PHE A 114 -0.51 -2.33 6.27
N LEU A 115 -1.79 -2.07 6.51
CA LEU A 115 -2.78 -3.09 6.84
C LEU A 115 -3.43 -3.53 5.53
N ALA A 116 -3.92 -4.76 5.44
CA ALA A 116 -4.59 -5.23 4.24
C ALA A 116 -5.59 -6.34 4.51
N LEU A 117 -6.59 -6.41 3.63
CA LEU A 117 -7.35 -7.62 3.36
C LEU A 117 -6.83 -8.23 2.05
N ARG A 118 -6.49 -9.52 2.08
CA ARG A 118 -6.06 -10.31 0.93
C ARG A 118 -7.05 -11.46 0.72
N LEU A 119 -7.60 -11.57 -0.48
CA LEU A 119 -8.40 -12.72 -0.90
C LEU A 119 -7.62 -13.52 -1.94
N SER A 120 -7.43 -14.81 -1.71
CA SER A 120 -6.79 -15.74 -2.64
C SER A 120 -7.78 -16.84 -3.05
N GLU A 121 -7.33 -17.84 -3.80
CA GLU A 121 -8.12 -19.04 -4.08
C GLU A 121 -8.41 -19.85 -2.81
N GLY A 122 -7.45 -19.94 -1.88
CA GLY A 122 -7.51 -20.84 -0.73
C GLY A 122 -7.90 -20.20 0.60
N ASP A 123 -7.77 -18.88 0.71
CA ASP A 123 -7.98 -18.17 1.97
C ASP A 123 -8.40 -16.71 1.78
N VAL A 124 -8.98 -16.15 2.85
CA VAL A 124 -9.04 -14.71 3.07
C VAL A 124 -8.19 -14.37 4.30
N GLU A 125 -7.34 -13.36 4.17
CA GLU A 125 -6.39 -12.96 5.18
C GLU A 125 -6.56 -11.47 5.49
N VAL A 126 -6.41 -11.12 6.76
CA VAL A 126 -6.25 -9.74 7.23
C VAL A 126 -4.91 -9.63 7.93
N CYS A 127 -4.10 -8.65 7.56
CA CYS A 127 -2.74 -8.56 8.04
C CYS A 127 -2.21 -7.13 8.13
N PHE A 128 -1.24 -6.97 9.02
CA PHE A 128 -0.24 -5.92 8.99
C PHE A 128 1.01 -6.48 8.31
N ALA A 129 1.55 -5.74 7.34
CA ALA A 129 2.77 -6.15 6.66
C ALA A 129 3.71 -4.98 6.41
N VAL A 130 5.01 -5.28 6.42
CA VAL A 130 6.08 -4.37 5.97
C VAL A 130 6.85 -5.09 4.89
N HIS A 131 6.73 -4.58 3.66
CA HIS A 131 7.48 -5.12 2.53
C HIS A 131 8.96 -4.72 2.64
N PRO A 132 9.92 -5.53 2.16
CA PRO A 132 11.35 -5.19 2.19
C PRO A 132 11.69 -3.85 1.49
N ASP A 133 10.91 -3.50 0.46
CA ASP A 133 11.07 -2.24 -0.28
C ASP A 133 10.50 -1.02 0.47
N ALA A 134 9.84 -1.21 1.62
CA ALA A 134 9.36 -0.13 2.48
C ALA A 134 10.52 0.48 3.28
N LYS A 135 11.49 1.05 2.55
CA LYS A 135 12.80 1.45 3.07
C LYS A 135 12.72 2.36 4.30
N VAL A 136 11.81 3.32 4.30
CA VAL A 136 11.65 4.25 5.44
C VAL A 136 11.21 3.51 6.69
N ASP A 137 10.22 2.61 6.56
CA ASP A 137 9.72 1.79 7.66
C ASP A 137 10.81 0.82 8.18
N VAL A 138 11.51 0.16 7.27
CA VAL A 138 12.60 -0.77 7.54
C VAL A 138 13.79 -0.08 8.21
N ASP A 139 14.22 1.07 7.70
CA ASP A 139 15.34 1.85 8.26
C ASP A 139 14.96 2.43 9.63
N ASN A 140 13.70 2.86 9.82
CA ASN A 140 13.19 3.31 11.11
C ASN A 140 13.19 2.20 12.16
N LEU A 141 12.69 1.01 11.79
CA LEU A 141 12.78 -0.19 12.61
C LEU A 141 14.22 -0.52 12.98
N ARG A 142 15.14 -0.51 12.00
CA ARG A 142 16.56 -0.79 12.24
C ARG A 142 17.19 0.21 13.20
N ALA A 143 16.91 1.50 13.03
CA ALA A 143 17.39 2.55 13.91
C ALA A 143 16.86 2.38 15.35
N ARG A 144 15.58 2.03 15.49
CA ARG A 144 14.95 1.78 16.79
C ARG A 144 15.54 0.56 17.51
N LEU A 145 15.85 -0.51 16.77
CA LEU A 145 16.54 -1.68 17.32
C LEU A 145 17.97 -1.34 17.76
N ALA A 146 18.74 -0.63 16.92
CA ALA A 146 20.12 -0.26 17.24
C ALA A 146 20.23 0.70 18.43
N ALA A 147 19.29 1.66 18.55
CA ALA A 147 19.25 2.60 19.68
C ALA A 147 19.00 1.88 21.01
N ALA A 148 18.20 0.81 21.00
CA ALA A 148 17.97 -0.01 22.17
C ALA A 148 19.25 -0.72 22.62
N GLU A 149 19.92 -1.41 21.69
CA GLU A 149 21.18 -2.12 21.95
C GLU A 149 22.26 -1.20 22.54
N ALA A 150 22.38 0.02 22.01
CA ALA A 150 23.36 1.00 22.48
C ALA A 150 23.06 1.51 23.91
N THR A 151 21.80 1.54 24.33
CA THR A 151 21.38 2.13 25.62
C THR A 151 21.44 1.13 26.76
N THR A 152 20.93 -0.09 26.56
CA THR A 152 20.83 -1.09 27.62
C THR A 152 22.02 -2.06 27.66
N GLY A 153 22.78 -2.19 26.56
CA GLY A 153 23.81 -3.23 26.44
C GLY A 153 23.25 -4.66 26.48
N GLU A 154 21.92 -4.80 26.50
CA GLU A 154 21.17 -6.05 26.53
C GLU A 154 20.39 -6.19 25.21
N HIS A 155 20.19 -7.44 24.76
CA HIS A 155 19.42 -7.73 23.54
C HIS A 155 17.90 -7.46 23.67
N ALA A 156 17.41 -7.11 24.87
CA ALA A 156 16.01 -6.84 25.12
C ALA A 156 15.62 -5.44 24.62
N SER A 157 15.17 -5.35 23.37
CA SER A 157 14.67 -4.10 22.79
C SER A 157 13.34 -3.67 23.45
N PRO A 158 13.18 -2.39 23.88
CA PRO A 158 11.89 -1.86 24.33
C PRO A 158 10.78 -2.04 23.28
N LEU A 159 11.11 -1.90 21.99
CA LEU A 159 10.20 -2.20 20.89
C LEU A 159 9.71 -3.65 20.92
N ALA A 160 10.62 -4.61 21.16
CA ALA A 160 10.24 -6.02 21.23
C ALA A 160 9.29 -6.28 22.41
N SER A 161 9.48 -5.59 23.55
CA SER A 161 8.59 -5.70 24.72
C SER A 161 7.21 -5.09 24.46
N GLU A 162 7.16 -3.88 23.88
CA GLU A 162 5.90 -3.23 23.48
C GLU A 162 5.14 -4.07 22.46
N LEU A 163 5.85 -4.59 21.44
CA LEU A 163 5.25 -5.44 20.43
C LEU A 163 4.82 -6.80 21.00
N THR A 164 5.57 -7.39 21.94
CA THR A 164 5.13 -8.59 22.68
C THR A 164 3.79 -8.34 23.36
N SER A 165 3.67 -7.21 24.07
CA SER A 165 2.42 -6.85 24.75
C SER A 165 1.27 -6.64 23.76
N ALA A 166 1.54 -5.99 22.61
CA ALA A 166 0.53 -5.78 21.58
C ALA A 166 0.10 -7.11 20.92
N LEU A 167 1.04 -8.02 20.64
CA LEU A 167 0.75 -9.35 20.09
C LEU A 167 -0.06 -10.21 21.06
N HIS A 168 0.23 -10.17 22.36
CA HIS A 168 -0.56 -10.88 23.37
C HIS A 168 -1.97 -10.32 23.57
N ALA A 169 -2.21 -9.06 23.17
CA ALA A 169 -3.55 -8.47 23.16
C ALA A 169 -4.36 -8.88 21.94
N LEU A 170 -3.72 -9.42 20.89
CA LEU A 170 -4.43 -9.93 19.72
C LEU A 170 -5.19 -11.21 20.04
N PRO A 171 -6.28 -11.49 19.30
CA PRO A 171 -6.96 -12.78 19.35
C PRO A 171 -6.04 -13.96 19.05
N GLU A 172 -6.35 -15.12 19.65
CA GLU A 172 -5.52 -16.33 19.54
C GLU A 172 -5.35 -16.88 18.11
N GLN A 173 -6.21 -16.46 17.18
CA GLN A 173 -6.16 -16.84 15.77
C GLN A 173 -5.05 -16.12 15.01
N PHE A 174 -4.50 -15.05 15.59
CA PHE A 174 -3.42 -14.29 14.95
C PHE A 174 -2.09 -15.01 15.05
N SER A 175 -1.31 -14.86 14.00
CA SER A 175 0.06 -15.33 13.92
C SER A 175 0.97 -14.22 13.40
N PHE A 176 2.27 -14.38 13.63
CA PHE A 176 3.28 -13.44 13.16
C PHE A 176 4.49 -14.20 12.60
N GLY A 177 5.24 -13.55 11.72
CA GLY A 177 6.46 -14.10 11.17
C GLY A 177 7.16 -13.16 10.19
N ALA A 178 8.37 -13.55 9.79
CA ALA A 178 9.12 -12.88 8.74
C ALA A 178 9.21 -13.84 7.54
N GLY A 179 8.52 -13.51 6.45
CA GLY A 179 8.38 -14.37 5.27
C GLY A 179 7.15 -15.28 5.32
N GLY A 180 7.12 -16.28 4.43
CA GLY A 180 5.92 -17.07 4.15
C GLY A 180 5.76 -18.41 4.88
N ALA A 181 6.81 -18.98 5.49
CA ALA A 181 6.80 -20.38 5.92
C ALA A 181 6.70 -20.57 7.46
N ASP A 182 7.35 -19.74 8.25
CA ASP A 182 7.46 -19.93 9.71
C ASP A 182 6.63 -18.89 10.46
N ARG A 183 5.32 -19.12 10.56
CA ARG A 183 4.39 -18.29 11.35
C ARG A 183 4.22 -18.89 12.75
N VAL A 184 4.33 -18.04 13.77
CA VAL A 184 4.15 -18.40 15.19
C VAL A 184 2.86 -17.75 15.70
N ALA A 185 2.12 -18.43 16.57
CA ALA A 185 0.93 -17.85 17.21
C ALA A 185 1.31 -16.61 18.03
N CYS A 186 0.51 -15.55 17.95
CA CYS A 186 0.78 -14.31 18.70
C CYS A 186 0.76 -14.53 20.21
N SER A 187 -0.02 -15.50 20.70
CA SER A 187 -0.06 -15.92 22.10
C SER A 187 1.22 -16.60 22.60
N ALA A 188 2.08 -17.05 21.68
CA ALA A 188 3.38 -17.68 21.97
C ALA A 188 4.55 -16.72 21.71
N ALA A 189 4.27 -15.43 21.52
CA ALA A 189 5.29 -14.45 21.21
C ALA A 189 6.26 -14.25 22.38
N THR A 190 7.55 -14.43 22.11
CA THR A 190 8.62 -14.09 23.07
C THR A 190 9.38 -12.86 22.57
N PRO A 191 9.93 -12.02 23.47
CA PRO A 191 10.74 -10.87 23.08
C PRO A 191 11.89 -11.25 22.13
N ASP A 192 12.54 -12.39 22.36
CA ASP A 192 13.64 -12.89 21.53
C ASP A 192 13.17 -13.27 20.12
N ALA A 193 12.05 -13.99 20.01
CA ALA A 193 11.48 -14.36 18.71
C ALA A 193 11.05 -13.13 17.91
N ILE A 194 10.49 -12.12 18.59
CA ILE A 194 10.13 -10.84 17.97
C ILE A 194 11.37 -10.07 17.53
N ALA A 195 12.40 -9.98 18.37
CA ALA A 195 13.64 -9.28 18.03
C ALA A 195 14.33 -9.93 16.82
N GLU A 196 14.36 -11.27 16.75
CA GLU A 196 14.86 -12.01 15.59
C GLU A 196 14.01 -11.75 14.33
N MET A 197 12.69 -11.82 14.45
CA MET A 197 11.78 -11.50 13.35
C MET A 197 12.02 -10.07 12.82
N LEU A 198 12.09 -9.08 13.72
CA LEU A 198 12.31 -7.69 13.36
C LEU A 198 13.70 -7.48 12.74
N ARG A 199 14.75 -8.16 13.22
CA ARG A 199 16.08 -8.13 12.59
C ARG A 199 16.04 -8.69 11.17
N ARG A 200 15.43 -9.86 10.95
CA ARG A 200 15.29 -10.46 9.60
C ARG A 200 14.51 -9.57 8.63
N ALA A 201 13.45 -8.93 9.11
CA ALA A 201 12.70 -7.97 8.32
C ALA A 201 13.50 -6.69 8.05
N ALA A 202 14.19 -6.17 9.08
CA ALA A 202 15.03 -4.98 8.97
C ALA A 202 16.22 -5.19 8.02
N ASP A 203 16.76 -6.40 7.93
CA ASP A 203 17.83 -6.75 6.99
C ASP A 203 17.34 -6.89 5.53
N GLY A 204 16.05 -6.64 5.29
CA GLY A 204 15.44 -6.65 3.95
C GLY A 204 15.34 -8.04 3.33
N GLN A 205 15.53 -9.10 4.13
CA GLN A 205 15.55 -10.47 3.61
C GLN A 205 14.15 -10.99 3.28
N VAL A 206 13.16 -10.60 4.09
CA VAL A 206 11.81 -11.15 4.04
C VAL A 206 10.79 -10.12 4.54
N PRO A 207 9.55 -10.12 4.01
CA PRO A 207 8.50 -9.24 4.50
C PRO A 207 8.13 -9.58 5.94
N LEU A 208 7.93 -8.55 6.76
CA LEU A 208 7.29 -8.70 8.06
C LEU A 208 5.80 -8.93 7.86
N TRP A 209 5.21 -9.87 8.59
CA TRP A 209 3.80 -10.20 8.49
C TRP A 209 3.21 -10.52 9.87
N ILE A 210 2.06 -9.94 10.19
CA ILE A 210 1.28 -10.21 11.41
C ILE A 210 -0.19 -10.20 11.02
N GLY A 211 -0.93 -11.28 11.25
CA GLY A 211 -2.32 -11.34 10.78
C GLY A 211 -3.07 -12.61 11.12
N TRP A 212 -4.27 -12.70 10.55
CA TRP A 212 -5.18 -13.83 10.65
C TRP A 212 -5.58 -14.28 9.25
N SER A 213 -5.48 -15.58 8.99
CA SER A 213 -5.93 -16.22 7.75
C SER A 213 -7.07 -17.18 8.04
N VAL A 214 -8.11 -17.12 7.21
CA VAL A 214 -9.31 -17.95 7.26
C VAL A 214 -9.38 -18.78 5.99
N ALA A 215 -9.39 -20.10 6.15
CA ALA A 215 -9.52 -21.02 5.02
C ALA A 215 -10.84 -20.79 4.26
N ARG A 216 -10.79 -20.99 2.94
CA ARG A 216 -11.93 -20.83 2.02
C ARG A 216 -13.22 -21.44 2.55
N GLU A 217 -13.17 -22.69 3.00
CA GLU A 217 -14.34 -23.45 3.44
C GLU A 217 -15.00 -22.79 4.64
N THR A 218 -14.20 -22.44 5.64
CA THR A 218 -14.65 -21.71 6.84
C THR A 218 -15.19 -20.32 6.49
N ALA A 219 -14.54 -19.63 5.54
CA ALA A 219 -14.97 -18.30 5.13
C ALA A 219 -16.34 -18.32 4.43
N ILE A 220 -16.61 -19.34 3.61
CA ILE A 220 -17.90 -19.53 2.94
C ILE A 220 -18.97 -19.98 3.93
N GLU A 221 -18.64 -20.89 4.85
CA GLU A 221 -19.57 -21.41 5.85
C GLU A 221 -20.08 -20.33 6.81
N HIS A 222 -19.21 -19.37 7.15
CA HIS A 222 -19.50 -18.29 8.11
C HIS A 222 -19.57 -16.91 7.47
N ALA A 223 -19.92 -16.83 6.18
CA ALA A 223 -19.95 -15.58 5.41
C ALA A 223 -20.94 -14.52 5.94
N ASP A 224 -21.86 -14.89 6.82
CA ASP A 224 -22.84 -14.01 7.45
C ASP A 224 -22.27 -13.20 8.63
N ILE A 225 -21.27 -13.76 9.34
CA ILE A 225 -20.62 -13.12 10.50
C ILE A 225 -19.17 -12.71 10.23
N LEU A 226 -18.55 -13.28 9.20
CA LEU A 226 -17.13 -13.08 8.92
C LEU A 226 -16.80 -11.61 8.63
N ASP A 227 -17.69 -10.88 7.98
CA ASP A 227 -17.46 -9.49 7.59
C ASP A 227 -17.10 -8.62 8.79
N GLU A 228 -17.88 -8.69 9.88
CA GLU A 228 -17.64 -7.95 11.13
C GLU A 228 -16.34 -8.41 11.80
N GLN A 229 -16.06 -9.71 11.78
CA GLN A 229 -14.85 -10.27 12.37
C GLN A 229 -13.58 -9.83 11.63
N LEU A 230 -13.62 -9.71 10.31
CA LEU A 230 -12.50 -9.19 9.52
C LEU A 230 -12.29 -7.70 9.79
N GLU A 231 -13.35 -6.93 10.05
CA GLU A 231 -13.22 -5.51 10.43
C GLU A 231 -12.54 -5.39 11.80
N ASP A 232 -13.05 -6.12 12.79
CA ASP A 232 -12.50 -6.17 14.14
C ASP A 232 -11.03 -6.61 14.13
N ALA A 233 -10.69 -7.56 13.27
CA ALA A 233 -9.33 -8.04 13.10
C ALA A 233 -8.38 -6.98 12.53
N ILE A 234 -8.80 -6.19 11.53
CA ILE A 234 -7.98 -5.06 11.03
C ILE A 234 -7.84 -3.98 12.12
N VAL A 235 -8.91 -3.68 12.84
CA VAL A 235 -8.89 -2.70 13.93
C VAL A 235 -7.99 -3.17 15.07
N ALA A 236 -7.95 -4.46 15.39
CA ALA A 236 -7.05 -5.03 16.40
C ALA A 236 -5.56 -4.87 16.03
N LEU A 237 -5.22 -4.78 14.74
CA LEU A 237 -3.85 -4.55 14.26
C LEU A 237 -3.41 -3.07 14.33
N ALA A 238 -4.32 -2.14 14.63
CA ALA A 238 -4.03 -0.70 14.71
C ALA A 238 -2.86 -0.32 15.64
N PRO A 239 -2.76 -0.85 16.89
CA PRO A 239 -1.64 -0.52 17.77
C PRO A 239 -0.30 -0.99 17.20
N ILE A 240 -0.27 -2.14 16.54
CA ILE A 240 0.92 -2.70 15.91
C ILE A 240 1.35 -1.83 14.73
N TYR A 241 0.38 -1.44 13.88
CA TYR A 241 0.62 -0.51 12.79
C TYR A 241 1.27 0.79 13.30
N ARG A 242 0.73 1.39 14.36
CA ARG A 242 1.28 2.63 14.95
C ARG A 242 2.69 2.45 15.53
N LEU A 243 2.98 1.29 16.11
CA LEU A 243 4.30 1.00 16.69
C LEU A 243 5.38 0.85 15.63
N VAL A 244 5.05 0.26 14.49
CA VAL A 244 6.01 -0.15 13.47
C VAL A 244 6.11 0.82 12.30
N ALA A 245 4.98 1.31 11.79
CA ALA A 245 4.96 2.21 10.66
C ALA A 245 5.59 3.56 11.06
N TRP A 246 6.51 4.06 10.24
CA TRP A 246 7.08 5.39 10.40
C TRP A 246 6.00 6.47 10.40
N SER A 247 6.17 7.42 11.31
CA SER A 247 5.41 8.63 11.54
C SER A 247 6.33 9.66 12.20
N ARG A 248 5.92 10.91 12.26
CA ARG A 248 6.69 11.95 12.96
C ARG A 248 6.84 11.70 14.46
N GLU A 249 5.87 11.01 15.06
CA GLU A 249 5.91 10.66 16.50
C GLU A 249 6.95 9.59 16.83
N ASN A 250 7.37 8.79 15.84
CA ASN A 250 8.31 7.68 16.01
C ASN A 250 9.48 7.74 14.99
N ASP A 251 9.94 8.95 14.66
CA ASP A 251 11.04 9.20 13.72
C ASP A 251 12.42 8.96 14.37
N HIS A 252 12.92 7.72 14.25
CA HIS A 252 14.24 7.34 14.74
C HIS A 252 15.37 7.56 13.72
N ILE A 253 15.05 7.92 12.47
CA ILE A 253 16.02 8.17 11.40
C ILE A 253 16.26 9.67 11.14
N ALA A 254 15.67 10.52 11.99
CA ALA A 254 15.66 11.98 11.87
C ALA A 254 15.26 12.44 10.47
N LEU A 255 14.25 11.80 9.90
CA LEU A 255 13.68 12.13 8.61
C LEU A 255 13.10 13.53 8.59
N ASP A 256 12.48 13.98 9.69
CA ASP A 256 11.88 15.31 9.78
C ASP A 256 12.94 16.40 9.58
N ARG A 257 14.10 16.25 10.21
CA ARG A 257 15.23 17.19 10.01
C ARG A 257 15.76 17.16 8.57
N LYS A 258 15.76 15.99 7.93
CA LYS A 258 16.15 15.86 6.52
C LYS A 258 15.13 16.54 5.61
N LEU A 259 13.83 16.37 5.87
CA LEU A 259 12.75 17.03 5.14
C LEU A 259 12.85 18.55 5.23
N GLU A 260 13.02 19.08 6.44
CA GLU A 260 13.19 20.52 6.67
C GLU A 260 14.41 21.07 5.90
N GLY A 261 15.54 20.35 5.92
CA GLY A 261 16.73 20.74 5.15
C GLY A 261 16.46 20.80 3.64
N ILE A 262 15.69 19.84 3.11
CA ILE A 262 15.34 19.79 1.69
C ILE A 262 14.41 20.93 1.30
N GLU A 263 13.43 21.24 2.14
CA GLU A 263 12.52 22.36 1.90
C GLU A 263 13.27 23.70 1.95
N GLN A 264 14.21 23.85 2.87
CA GLN A 264 15.09 25.03 2.92
C GLN A 264 15.98 25.15 1.68
N GLU A 265 16.57 24.05 1.20
CA GLU A 265 17.36 24.04 -0.05
C GLU A 265 16.50 24.45 -1.26
N ARG A 266 15.29 23.92 -1.38
CA ARG A 266 14.37 24.27 -2.48
C ARG A 266 13.89 25.71 -2.41
N ALA A 267 13.58 26.20 -1.21
CA ALA A 267 13.19 27.59 -1.02
C ALA A 267 14.33 28.55 -1.43
N ARG A 268 15.58 28.21 -1.09
CA ARG A 268 16.77 28.96 -1.55
C ARG A 268 16.93 28.93 -3.06
N ALA A 269 16.86 27.75 -3.68
CA ALA A 269 16.99 27.62 -5.13
C ALA A 269 15.87 28.36 -5.89
N HIS A 270 14.64 28.33 -5.39
CA HIS A 270 13.53 29.09 -5.98
C HIS A 270 13.75 30.59 -5.85
N ALA A 271 14.16 31.08 -4.68
CA ALA A 271 14.48 32.49 -4.46
C ALA A 271 15.64 32.97 -5.35
N GLU A 272 16.66 32.13 -5.56
CA GLU A 272 17.75 32.41 -6.49
C GLU A 272 17.27 32.51 -7.94
N LEU A 273 16.43 31.57 -8.38
CA LEU A 273 15.85 31.59 -9.73
C LEU A 273 14.92 32.78 -9.94
N GLU A 274 14.13 33.15 -8.94
CA GLU A 274 13.30 34.37 -8.98
C GLU A 274 14.17 35.63 -9.06
N ALA A 275 15.25 35.70 -8.29
CA ALA A 275 16.20 36.81 -8.34
C ALA A 275 16.90 36.90 -9.71
N GLU A 276 17.27 35.77 -10.32
CA GLU A 276 17.81 35.73 -11.69
C GLU A 276 16.77 36.18 -12.72
N ASN A 277 15.53 35.73 -12.60
CA ASN A 277 14.45 36.10 -13.50
C ASN A 277 14.11 37.60 -13.37
N GLU A 278 14.15 38.14 -12.16
CA GLU A 278 14.00 39.58 -11.90
C GLU A 278 15.17 40.39 -12.48
N ARG A 279 16.42 39.92 -12.30
CA ARG A 279 17.59 40.52 -12.94
C ARG A 279 17.45 40.55 -14.46
N TRP A 280 17.08 39.42 -15.07
CA TRP A 280 16.85 39.32 -16.50
C TRP A 280 15.73 40.24 -17.00
N ARG A 281 14.62 40.35 -16.24
CA ARG A 281 13.54 41.29 -16.54
C ARG A 281 13.99 42.74 -16.43
N SER A 282 14.78 43.08 -15.42
CA SER A 282 15.36 44.42 -15.24
C SER A 282 16.31 44.79 -16.38
N GLU A 283 17.15 43.84 -16.80
CA GLU A 283 18.06 44.01 -17.95
C GLU A 283 17.29 44.18 -19.26
N GLN A 284 16.25 43.36 -19.50
CA GLN A 284 15.35 43.52 -20.63
C GLN A 284 14.67 44.90 -20.64
N ALA A 285 14.19 45.36 -19.49
CA ALA A 285 13.56 46.68 -19.37
C ALA A 285 14.55 47.80 -19.70
N LYS A 286 15.76 47.76 -19.12
CA LYS A 286 16.84 48.72 -19.42
C LYS A 286 17.30 48.66 -20.87
N ALA A 287 17.30 47.49 -21.51
CA ALA A 287 17.62 47.36 -22.92
C ALA A 287 16.54 47.99 -23.81
N ARG A 288 15.25 47.80 -23.46
CA ARG A 288 14.13 48.46 -24.15
C ARG A 288 14.16 49.96 -23.97
N GLU A 289 14.45 50.45 -22.77
CA GLU A 289 14.60 51.89 -22.48
C GLU A 289 15.72 52.51 -23.32
N ARG A 290 16.91 51.90 -23.31
CA ARG A 290 18.05 52.32 -24.17
C ARG A 290 17.68 52.31 -25.65
N SER A 291 16.93 51.30 -26.11
CA SER A 291 16.47 51.23 -27.50
C SER A 291 15.46 52.34 -27.83
N MET A 292 14.53 52.65 -26.93
CA MET A 292 13.58 53.76 -27.08
C MET A 292 14.28 55.12 -27.08
N GLU A 293 15.28 55.31 -26.21
CA GLU A 293 16.07 56.53 -26.15
C GLU A 293 16.89 56.73 -27.43
N GLN A 294 17.55 55.68 -27.94
CA GLN A 294 18.22 55.73 -29.24
C GLN A 294 17.26 56.00 -30.39
N ALA A 295 16.05 55.46 -30.36
CA ALA A 295 15.02 55.74 -31.35
C ALA A 295 14.54 57.19 -31.30
N ARG A 296 14.37 57.76 -30.09
CA ARG A 296 14.06 59.18 -29.89
C ARG A 296 15.17 60.08 -30.42
N ALA A 297 16.43 59.82 -30.05
CA ALA A 297 17.58 60.58 -30.54
C ALA A 297 17.67 60.58 -32.08
N ARG A 298 17.49 59.43 -32.73
CA ARG A 298 17.42 59.34 -34.20
C ARG A 298 16.22 60.09 -34.79
N GLY A 299 15.10 60.12 -34.07
CA GLY A 299 13.92 60.90 -34.44
C GLY A 299 14.21 62.40 -34.41
N ASP A 300 14.84 62.87 -33.34
CA ASP A 300 15.21 64.27 -33.16
C ASP A 300 16.25 64.71 -34.20
N GLU A 301 17.29 63.91 -34.47
CA GLU A 301 18.26 64.17 -35.54
C GLU A 301 17.57 64.26 -36.92
N ARG A 302 16.56 63.43 -37.17
CA ARG A 302 15.81 63.46 -38.44
C ARG A 302 14.87 64.66 -38.54
N VAL A 303 14.28 65.11 -37.42
CA VAL A 303 13.48 66.33 -37.36
C VAL A 303 14.38 67.55 -37.57
N GLU A 304 15.53 67.59 -36.92
CA GLU A 304 16.53 68.66 -37.08
C GLU A 304 17.08 68.70 -38.52
N ALA A 305 17.38 67.55 -39.13
CA ALA A 305 17.76 67.45 -40.53
C ALA A 305 16.62 67.78 -41.52
N SER A 306 15.36 67.72 -41.08
CA SER A 306 14.17 68.07 -41.88
C SER A 306 13.62 69.47 -41.59
N LEU A 307 14.27 70.24 -40.71
CA LEU A 307 14.03 71.68 -40.63
C LEU A 307 14.33 72.28 -42.02
N PRO A 308 13.37 72.98 -42.64
CA PRO A 308 13.48 73.37 -44.03
C PRO A 308 14.65 74.33 -44.21
N ALA A 309 15.67 73.88 -44.96
CA ALA A 309 16.64 74.76 -45.59
C ALA A 309 15.87 75.76 -46.45
N ARG A 310 15.66 76.97 -45.90
CA ARG A 310 15.16 78.18 -46.54
C ARG A 310 13.82 78.03 -47.27
N ARG A 311 12.85 78.85 -46.85
CA ARG A 311 11.68 79.18 -47.68
C ARG A 311 12.16 79.45 -49.12
N PRO A 312 11.63 78.78 -50.15
CA PRO A 312 11.91 79.17 -51.53
C PRO A 312 11.49 80.62 -51.68
N THR A 313 12.45 81.50 -51.96
CA THR A 313 12.16 82.88 -52.32
C THR A 313 11.42 82.89 -53.67
N LEU A 314 10.60 83.90 -53.91
CA LEU A 314 9.84 84.11 -55.16
C LEU A 314 10.68 84.06 -56.45
N ALA A 315 12.01 84.02 -56.36
CA ALA A 315 12.93 83.87 -57.48
C ALA A 315 13.06 82.43 -58.02
N THR A 316 12.66 81.39 -57.29
CA THR A 316 12.72 79.99 -57.77
C THR A 316 11.40 79.45 -58.32
N LEU A 317 10.33 80.26 -58.28
CA LEU A 317 8.99 79.89 -58.75
C LEU A 317 8.73 80.13 -60.25
N PHE A 318 9.66 80.74 -60.99
CA PHE A 318 9.52 81.05 -62.42
C PHE A 318 10.69 80.56 -63.30
N LYS A 319 11.19 79.34 -63.09
CA LYS A 319 12.06 78.70 -64.08
C LYS A 319 11.31 77.58 -64.80
N SER A 320 10.49 78.02 -65.74
CA SER A 320 9.84 77.22 -66.78
C SER A 320 10.87 76.58 -67.72
N ALA A 321 10.74 75.26 -67.82
CA ALA A 321 10.94 74.38 -68.98
C ALA A 321 11.62 74.93 -70.25
N SER A 322 12.68 74.23 -70.69
CA SER A 322 12.91 73.84 -72.10
C SER A 322 14.13 72.90 -72.21
N GLY A 323 13.95 71.71 -72.80
CA GLY A 323 14.91 70.58 -72.93
C GLY A 323 16.10 70.82 -73.90
N PRO A 324 16.69 69.81 -74.60
CA PRO A 324 16.18 68.46 -74.92
C PRO A 324 17.20 67.29 -74.77
N GLY A 325 16.67 66.06 -74.87
CA GLY A 325 17.23 64.99 -75.69
C GLY A 325 18.45 64.18 -75.20
N GLY A 326 18.26 62.86 -75.08
CA GLY A 326 19.25 61.91 -75.59
C GLY A 326 19.76 60.83 -74.63
N GLY A 327 19.07 59.67 -74.63
CA GLY A 327 19.73 58.40 -74.96
C GLY A 327 20.26 57.49 -73.84
N ARG A 328 19.77 56.24 -73.89
CA ARG A 328 20.45 54.95 -73.61
C ARG A 328 20.69 54.57 -72.13
N SER A 329 19.95 53.55 -71.66
CA SER A 329 20.41 52.16 -71.36
C SER A 329 21.41 52.13 -70.20
N GLU A 330 21.19 51.45 -69.08
CA GLU A 330 21.22 49.99 -68.96
C GLU A 330 21.04 49.60 -67.47
N ALA A 331 20.65 48.33 -67.25
CA ALA A 331 20.90 47.51 -66.05
C ALA A 331 20.26 47.90 -64.70
N ARG A 332 19.12 47.27 -64.42
CA ARG A 332 18.67 46.89 -63.06
C ARG A 332 19.58 45.78 -62.50
N PRO A 333 20.19 45.92 -61.32
CA PRO A 333 20.54 44.78 -60.49
C PRO A 333 19.39 44.51 -59.51
N GLY A 334 18.72 43.38 -59.68
CA GLY A 334 17.86 42.83 -58.64
C GLY A 334 18.72 42.11 -57.59
N PRO A 335 18.42 42.23 -56.29
CA PRO A 335 18.96 41.31 -55.31
C PRO A 335 18.10 40.03 -55.30
N LYS A 336 18.74 38.91 -55.67
CA LYS A 336 18.32 37.54 -55.34
C LYS A 336 19.12 37.04 -54.14
N HIS A 337 18.49 36.10 -53.43
CA HIS A 337 18.96 35.26 -52.31
C HIS A 337 18.83 35.89 -50.92
N ALA A 338 18.48 35.16 -49.86
CA ALA A 338 17.90 33.83 -49.63
C ALA A 338 17.76 33.73 -48.09
N GLY A 339 16.83 32.91 -47.60
CA GLY A 339 16.67 32.58 -46.17
C GLY A 339 15.25 32.88 -45.71
N GLU A 340 14.32 31.93 -45.79
CA GLU A 340 14.11 30.87 -44.78
C GLU A 340 14.00 31.42 -43.36
N GLY A 341 12.80 31.35 -42.80
CA GLY A 341 12.50 31.74 -41.43
C GLY A 341 11.00 31.96 -41.26
N GLY A 342 10.25 30.85 -41.19
CA GLY A 342 8.80 30.83 -41.15
C GLY A 342 8.20 31.52 -39.92
N ALA A 343 7.10 32.25 -40.15
CA ALA A 343 6.12 32.60 -39.13
C ALA A 343 4.90 31.68 -39.27
N PRO A 344 4.33 31.15 -38.17
CA PRO A 344 3.23 30.20 -38.23
C PRO A 344 1.89 30.93 -38.41
N ALA A 345 1.19 30.60 -39.49
CA ALA A 345 -0.21 30.97 -39.70
C ALA A 345 -1.14 29.94 -39.05
N ARG A 346 -2.09 30.45 -38.27
CA ARG A 346 -3.25 29.74 -37.71
C ARG A 346 -4.25 29.34 -38.80
N ARG A 347 -4.73 28.09 -38.76
CA ARG A 347 -6.10 27.62 -39.11
C ARG A 347 -6.14 26.11 -38.84
N ALA A 348 -6.84 25.58 -37.85
CA ALA A 348 -8.30 25.44 -37.70
C ALA A 348 -8.96 24.49 -38.73
N GLN A 349 -9.29 23.29 -38.22
CA GLN A 349 -10.51 22.49 -38.42
C GLN A 349 -10.56 21.33 -39.43
N HIS A 350 -11.29 20.30 -38.96
CA HIS A 350 -11.86 19.07 -39.56
C HIS A 350 -10.90 17.86 -39.68
N ALA A 351 -11.09 16.77 -38.93
CA ALA A 351 -12.23 15.84 -38.75
C ALA A 351 -12.44 14.88 -39.94
N ASP A 352 -12.53 13.59 -39.57
CA ASP A 352 -13.01 12.42 -40.30
C ASP A 352 -12.18 11.87 -41.47
N ALA A 353 -11.58 10.68 -41.25
CA ALA A 353 -11.73 9.52 -42.12
C ALA A 353 -10.98 8.30 -41.54
N GLU A 354 -11.73 7.39 -40.92
CA GLU A 354 -11.44 5.96 -40.96
C GLU A 354 -11.37 5.50 -42.43
N GLN A 355 -10.34 4.74 -42.81
CA GLN A 355 -10.43 3.47 -43.57
C GLN A 355 -9.09 3.09 -44.19
N HIS A 356 -8.83 1.78 -44.17
CA HIS A 356 -7.79 1.03 -44.90
C HIS A 356 -6.39 0.91 -44.27
N ALA A 357 -6.24 -0.10 -43.41
CA ALA A 357 -5.04 -0.95 -43.41
C ALA A 357 -5.46 -2.41 -43.21
N LYS A 358 -5.49 -3.14 -44.31
CA LYS A 358 -5.76 -4.57 -44.45
C LYS A 358 -4.48 -5.20 -45.02
N ALA A 359 -4.16 -6.43 -44.58
CA ALA A 359 -2.98 -7.24 -44.91
C ALA A 359 -1.68 -6.77 -44.20
N ASP A 360 -0.98 -7.58 -43.41
CA ASP A 360 -0.49 -8.93 -43.70
C ASP A 360 -0.27 -9.73 -42.41
N ALA A 361 -0.76 -10.97 -42.37
CA ALA A 361 -0.51 -11.93 -41.29
C ALA A 361 -0.02 -13.26 -41.90
N PRO A 362 1.11 -13.82 -41.45
CA PRO A 362 1.62 -15.08 -41.98
C PRO A 362 0.80 -16.28 -41.48
N GLN A 363 0.39 -17.12 -42.44
CA GLN A 363 -0.39 -18.34 -42.24
C GLN A 363 0.38 -19.38 -41.43
N ARG A 364 -0.29 -19.94 -40.42
CA ARG A 364 0.18 -21.05 -39.57
C ARG A 364 -0.36 -22.38 -40.15
N PRO A 365 0.45 -23.44 -40.28
CA PRO A 365 -0.01 -24.71 -40.84
C PRO A 365 -0.96 -25.47 -39.89
N PRO A 366 -1.87 -26.29 -40.44
CA PRO A 366 -2.92 -26.98 -39.68
C PRO A 366 -2.40 -28.18 -38.88
N ALA A 367 -2.99 -28.37 -37.70
CA ALA A 367 -2.68 -29.42 -36.75
C ALA A 367 -3.19 -30.81 -37.21
N GLU A 368 -2.34 -31.82 -37.02
CA GLU A 368 -2.70 -33.23 -37.06
C GLU A 368 -3.55 -33.64 -35.84
N PRO A 369 -4.51 -34.57 -35.99
CA PRO A 369 -5.32 -35.07 -34.89
C PRO A 369 -4.55 -36.16 -34.11
N ALA A 370 -4.01 -35.78 -32.95
CA ALA A 370 -3.38 -36.72 -32.03
C ALA A 370 -4.42 -37.58 -31.29
N GLN A 371 -4.05 -38.85 -31.15
CA GLN A 371 -4.88 -39.98 -30.80
C GLN A 371 -5.31 -40.01 -29.33
N ARG A 372 -6.51 -40.54 -29.16
CA ARG A 372 -7.17 -41.02 -27.95
C ARG A 372 -6.24 -41.94 -27.14
N ALA A 373 -5.62 -41.41 -26.08
CA ALA A 373 -4.89 -42.21 -25.10
C ALA A 373 -5.87 -42.89 -24.13
N GLN A 374 -5.60 -44.16 -23.89
CA GLN A 374 -6.43 -45.12 -23.19
C GLN A 374 -6.40 -44.90 -21.68
N ARG A 375 -7.55 -45.19 -21.09
CA ARG A 375 -7.88 -45.22 -19.66
C ARG A 375 -7.12 -46.37 -19.00
N ALA A 376 -6.25 -46.08 -18.04
CA ALA A 376 -5.68 -47.06 -17.10
C ALA A 376 -6.50 -47.07 -15.80
N PRO A 377 -6.59 -48.22 -15.11
CA PRO A 377 -7.58 -48.48 -14.06
C PRO A 377 -7.21 -47.87 -12.70
N ALA A 378 -8.27 -47.61 -11.93
CA ALA A 378 -8.24 -47.16 -10.55
C ALA A 378 -7.50 -48.15 -9.64
N VAL A 379 -6.63 -47.61 -8.79
CA VAL A 379 -6.03 -48.29 -7.65
C VAL A 379 -6.90 -47.95 -6.44
N GLU A 380 -7.55 -48.97 -5.87
CA GLU A 380 -8.21 -48.90 -4.57
C GLU A 380 -7.16 -48.72 -3.47
N PRO A 381 -7.34 -47.79 -2.52
CA PRO A 381 -6.64 -47.85 -1.24
C PRO A 381 -7.44 -48.68 -0.24
N ASP A 382 -6.72 -49.70 0.24
CA ASP A 382 -7.05 -50.65 1.27
C ASP A 382 -7.64 -50.02 2.55
N ALA A 383 -8.62 -50.72 3.11
CA ALA A 383 -9.30 -50.40 4.34
C ALA A 383 -8.39 -50.64 5.55
N ALA A 384 -7.87 -49.57 6.15
CA ALA A 384 -7.17 -49.62 7.43
C ALA A 384 -8.14 -49.39 8.61
N ALA A 385 -8.49 -50.48 9.28
CA ALA A 385 -8.76 -50.65 10.71
C ALA A 385 -9.38 -49.46 11.49
N LYS A 386 -10.71 -49.49 11.62
CA LYS A 386 -11.46 -48.83 12.71
C LYS A 386 -11.09 -49.50 14.04
N ALA A 387 -10.23 -48.87 14.83
CA ALA A 387 -10.12 -49.16 16.26
C ALA A 387 -11.35 -48.56 16.97
N ALA A 388 -12.23 -49.43 17.47
CA ALA A 388 -13.35 -49.04 18.32
C ALA A 388 -12.81 -48.60 19.69
N ALA A 389 -12.72 -47.30 19.90
CA ALA A 389 -12.47 -46.73 21.22
C ALA A 389 -13.73 -46.86 22.08
N GLU A 390 -13.58 -47.42 23.28
CA GLU A 390 -14.62 -47.54 24.29
C GLU A 390 -15.21 -46.15 24.64
N PRO A 391 -16.54 -46.05 24.89
CA PRO A 391 -17.16 -44.79 25.27
C PRO A 391 -16.70 -44.39 26.67
N ALA A 392 -15.78 -43.42 26.73
CA ALA A 392 -15.43 -42.74 27.97
C ALA A 392 -16.70 -42.15 28.59
N LYS A 393 -16.93 -42.42 29.87
CA LYS A 393 -18.07 -41.96 30.66
C LYS A 393 -18.14 -40.43 30.60
N GLY A 394 -19.04 -39.89 29.78
CA GLY A 394 -19.21 -38.46 29.58
C GLY A 394 -19.64 -37.77 30.88
N GLY A 395 -18.82 -36.83 31.35
CA GLY A 395 -19.27 -35.85 32.33
C GLY A 395 -20.38 -34.98 31.74
N VAL A 396 -21.34 -34.57 32.56
CA VAL A 396 -22.42 -33.66 32.13
C VAL A 396 -21.80 -32.31 31.75
N ILE A 397 -21.96 -31.91 30.48
CA ILE A 397 -21.49 -30.60 29.99
C ILE A 397 -22.50 -29.53 30.41
N GLU A 398 -22.04 -28.50 31.13
CA GLU A 398 -22.87 -27.39 31.61
C GLU A 398 -22.47 -26.07 30.92
N LYS A 399 -23.32 -25.05 31.03
CA LYS A 399 -22.98 -23.70 30.57
C LYS A 399 -21.75 -23.19 31.34
N GLY A 400 -20.75 -22.73 30.62
CA GLY A 400 -19.45 -22.31 31.16
C GLY A 400 -18.40 -23.42 31.20
N SER A 401 -18.74 -24.67 30.88
CA SER A 401 -17.76 -25.75 30.76
C SER A 401 -16.78 -25.48 29.61
N ARG A 402 -15.49 -25.80 29.84
CA ARG A 402 -14.48 -25.82 28.79
C ARG A 402 -14.57 -27.13 28.02
N VAL A 403 -14.72 -27.04 26.71
CA VAL A 403 -14.91 -28.19 25.84
C VAL A 403 -13.90 -28.12 24.69
N ARG A 404 -13.38 -29.27 24.29
CA ARG A 404 -12.56 -29.45 23.09
C ARG A 404 -13.44 -30.00 21.99
N VAL A 405 -13.38 -29.41 20.81
CA VAL A 405 -14.12 -29.90 19.64
C VAL A 405 -13.42 -31.15 19.09
N ARG A 406 -14.12 -32.27 18.94
CA ARG A 406 -13.54 -33.54 18.48
C ARG A 406 -13.47 -33.66 16.96
N ARG A 407 -14.41 -33.05 16.24
CA ARG A 407 -14.59 -33.22 14.79
C ARG A 407 -15.02 -31.91 14.14
N GLY A 408 -14.84 -31.81 12.83
CA GLY A 408 -15.19 -30.63 12.04
C GLY A 408 -14.03 -29.63 11.90
N PRO A 409 -14.30 -28.45 11.30
CA PRO A 409 -13.27 -27.45 10.96
C PRO A 409 -12.54 -26.88 12.19
N PHE A 410 -13.14 -27.03 13.38
CA PHE A 410 -12.58 -26.58 14.64
C PHE A 410 -11.99 -27.71 15.50
N GLY A 411 -11.73 -28.89 14.91
CA GLY A 411 -11.14 -30.03 15.62
C GLY A 411 -9.93 -29.64 16.48
N ASP A 412 -9.88 -30.19 17.69
CA ASP A 412 -8.89 -29.95 18.75
C ASP A 412 -8.86 -28.53 19.37
N LYS A 413 -9.68 -27.59 18.89
CA LYS A 413 -9.82 -26.27 19.51
C LYS A 413 -10.59 -26.36 20.82
N VAL A 414 -10.16 -25.58 21.82
CA VAL A 414 -10.81 -25.49 23.13
C VAL A 414 -11.65 -24.22 23.19
N GLY A 415 -12.93 -24.37 23.52
CA GLY A 415 -13.87 -23.27 23.70
C GLY A 415 -14.61 -23.35 25.02
N VAL A 416 -15.44 -22.33 25.27
CA VAL A 416 -16.34 -22.28 26.43
C VAL A 416 -17.78 -22.37 25.96
N VAL A 417 -18.57 -23.26 26.57
CA VAL A 417 -20.01 -23.37 26.26
C VAL A 417 -20.73 -22.12 26.76
N SER A 418 -21.28 -21.31 25.86
CA SER A 418 -22.04 -20.10 26.20
C SER A 418 -23.52 -20.37 26.45
N GLU A 419 -24.10 -21.34 25.73
CA GLU A 419 -25.52 -21.69 25.78
C GLU A 419 -25.76 -23.15 25.36
N LEU A 420 -26.74 -23.80 25.98
CA LEU A 420 -27.20 -25.15 25.62
C LEU A 420 -28.60 -25.04 24.99
N ASP A 421 -28.77 -25.58 23.79
CA ASP A 421 -30.01 -25.42 23.01
C ASP A 421 -31.13 -26.41 23.42
N GLY A 422 -30.85 -27.34 24.34
CA GLY A 422 -31.81 -28.36 24.77
C GLY A 422 -32.11 -29.45 23.73
N ARG A 423 -31.69 -29.28 22.47
CA ARG A 423 -31.85 -30.24 21.36
C ARG A 423 -30.59 -31.05 21.04
N GLY A 424 -29.68 -31.17 22.00
CA GLY A 424 -28.40 -31.86 21.78
C GLY A 424 -27.29 -30.99 21.20
N GLY A 425 -27.53 -29.68 20.99
CA GLY A 425 -26.52 -28.72 20.54
C GLY A 425 -26.08 -27.75 21.64
N ALA A 426 -24.87 -27.23 21.51
CA ALA A 426 -24.28 -26.20 22.36
C ALA A 426 -23.72 -25.06 21.50
N ARG A 427 -23.91 -23.82 21.92
CA ARG A 427 -23.19 -22.67 21.38
C ARG A 427 -21.86 -22.57 22.12
N VAL A 428 -20.75 -22.69 21.39
CA VAL A 428 -19.39 -22.72 21.94
C VAL A 428 -18.62 -21.52 21.41
N LEU A 429 -17.96 -20.83 22.32
CA LEU A 429 -17.14 -19.66 22.03
C LEU A 429 -15.67 -20.11 21.93
N LEU A 430 -15.13 -20.09 20.71
CA LEU A 430 -13.78 -20.50 20.31
C LEU A 430 -12.95 -19.24 20.01
N GLY A 431 -12.38 -18.63 21.06
CA GLY A 431 -11.71 -17.33 20.96
C GLY A 431 -12.70 -16.22 20.61
N LEU A 432 -12.66 -15.67 19.39
CA LEU A 432 -13.63 -14.67 18.90
C LEU A 432 -14.82 -15.28 18.14
N LEU A 433 -14.74 -16.55 17.77
CA LEU A 433 -15.76 -17.20 16.96
C LEU A 433 -16.83 -17.83 17.87
N SER A 434 -18.10 -17.54 17.64
CA SER A 434 -19.22 -18.24 18.26
C SER A 434 -19.83 -19.21 17.24
N THR A 435 -19.71 -20.50 17.48
CA THR A 435 -20.26 -21.55 16.60
C THR A 435 -21.22 -22.47 17.35
N ARG A 436 -22.10 -23.15 16.62
CA ARG A 436 -23.08 -24.10 17.16
C ARG A 436 -22.60 -25.52 16.83
N LEU A 437 -22.33 -26.30 17.86
CA LEU A 437 -21.78 -27.65 17.76
C LEU A 437 -22.71 -28.66 18.42
N GLU A 438 -22.72 -29.90 17.94
CA GLU A 438 -23.43 -30.99 18.60
C GLU A 438 -22.66 -31.45 19.85
N LEU A 439 -23.38 -31.84 20.91
CA LEU A 439 -22.77 -32.29 22.17
C LEU A 439 -21.88 -33.53 21.99
N ASP A 440 -22.18 -34.38 21.01
CA ASP A 440 -21.41 -35.59 20.69
C ASP A 440 -20.02 -35.27 20.08
N ASP A 441 -19.88 -34.07 19.51
CA ASP A 441 -18.62 -33.55 18.97
C ASP A 441 -17.83 -32.72 19.99
N LEU A 442 -18.27 -32.67 21.25
CA LEU A 442 -17.61 -31.94 22.32
C LEU A 442 -17.04 -32.90 23.37
N GLU A 443 -15.78 -32.69 23.73
CA GLU A 443 -15.11 -33.42 24.81
C GLU A 443 -14.84 -32.47 25.98
N LEU A 444 -15.26 -32.83 27.19
CA LEU A 444 -15.04 -32.00 28.37
C LEU A 444 -13.53 -31.94 28.67
N VAL A 445 -12.96 -30.74 28.63
CA VAL A 445 -11.57 -30.53 29.04
C VAL A 445 -11.59 -30.35 30.55
N ILE A 446 -11.28 -31.43 31.27
CA ILE A 446 -11.02 -31.35 32.70
C ILE A 446 -9.70 -30.58 32.83
N ASP A 447 -9.78 -29.28 33.14
CA ASP A 447 -8.61 -28.48 33.46
C ASP A 447 -7.94 -29.14 34.67
N GLY A 448 -6.86 -29.90 34.41
CA GLY A 448 -5.98 -30.51 35.42
C GLY A 448 -5.18 -29.49 36.21
N LYS A 449 -5.79 -28.33 36.55
CA LYS A 449 -5.29 -27.40 37.54
C LYS A 449 -5.49 -28.04 38.92
N GLU A 450 -4.66 -29.03 39.23
CA GLU A 450 -4.08 -29.07 40.57
C GLU A 450 -3.45 -27.70 40.80
N ARG A 451 -4.14 -26.87 41.58
CA ARG A 451 -3.49 -25.72 42.21
C ARG A 451 -2.32 -26.32 42.99
N PRO A 452 -1.05 -25.92 42.77
CA PRO A 452 -0.03 -26.21 43.76
C PRO A 452 -0.52 -25.62 45.08
N ALA A 453 -0.71 -26.48 46.08
CA ALA A 453 -1.09 -26.06 47.41
C ALA A 453 -0.01 -25.08 47.91
N LEU A 454 -0.33 -23.79 47.89
CA LEU A 454 0.48 -22.77 48.53
C LEU A 454 0.48 -23.06 50.02
N SER A 455 1.56 -23.72 50.47
CA SER A 455 1.95 -23.81 51.87
C SER A 455 1.90 -22.40 52.45
N THR A 456 0.96 -22.19 53.37
CA THR A 456 0.75 -20.92 54.07
C THR A 456 1.94 -20.64 54.99
N SER A 457 2.95 -19.96 54.44
CA SER A 457 4.11 -19.42 55.17
C SER A 457 3.74 -18.11 55.89
N HIS A 458 2.82 -18.20 56.86
CA HIS A 458 2.54 -17.11 57.81
C HIS A 458 2.62 -17.65 59.24
N ARG A 459 3.81 -18.11 59.65
CA ARG A 459 4.17 -18.15 61.09
C ARG A 459 4.71 -16.78 61.48
N LYS A 460 3.88 -16.04 62.21
CA LYS A 460 4.27 -14.87 63.01
C LYS A 460 5.39 -15.29 63.99
N PRO A 461 6.57 -14.63 64.02
CA PRO A 461 7.54 -14.88 65.07
C PRO A 461 6.98 -14.40 66.42
N LEU A 462 6.95 -15.29 67.41
CA LEU A 462 6.64 -14.97 68.80
C LEU A 462 7.73 -14.01 69.33
N ALA A 463 7.30 -12.89 69.91
CA ALA A 463 8.19 -11.93 70.55
C ALA A 463 8.84 -12.54 71.82
N PRO A 464 10.11 -12.22 72.12
CA PRO A 464 10.80 -12.70 73.32
C PRO A 464 10.28 -11.99 74.58
N THR A 465 9.97 -12.79 75.60
CA THR A 465 9.59 -12.35 76.96
C THR A 465 10.69 -11.52 77.64
N PRO A 466 10.36 -10.40 78.31
CA PRO A 466 11.34 -9.58 79.02
C PRO A 466 11.83 -10.25 80.31
N ARG A 467 13.17 -10.30 80.48
CA ARG A 467 13.85 -10.69 81.72
C ARG A 467 13.58 -9.65 82.82
N LYS A 468 13.18 -10.12 84.00
CA LYS A 468 13.15 -9.33 85.23
C LYS A 468 14.57 -8.96 85.66
N ALA A 469 14.77 -7.68 85.98
CA ALA A 469 15.96 -7.15 86.61
C ALA A 469 16.13 -7.73 88.03
N ARG A 470 17.39 -7.90 88.43
CA ARG A 470 17.81 -8.03 89.82
C ARG A 470 18.98 -7.09 90.04
#